data_AF-A0A928DZQ5-F1
#
_entry.id   AF-A0A928DZQ5-F1
#
_cell.length_a   1.000
_cell.length_b   1.000
_cell.length_c   1.000
_cell.angle_alpha   90.00
_cell.angle_beta   90.00
_cell.angle_gamma   90.00
#
_symmetry.space_group_name_H-M   'P 1'
#
loop_
_entity.id
_entity.type
_entity.pdbx_description
1 polymer ?
#
loop_
_entity_poly.entity_id
_entity_poly.type
_entity_poly.pdbx_seq_one_letter_code
_entity_poly.pdbx_strand_id
1 'polypeptide(L)'
;MKKLIFTVLLASGVTFAANAGVTFLPNASGNVGTSVKNNQLSSEQKCKNAGYKQSNCPSSQKGISQCPYNNSYYKYCCPKEYQFTVKECVKNGLRASRNSCGGLYKCL
;
A
#
# COMPACT_ATOMS: atom_id res chain seq x y z
N MET A 1 -47.47 1.74 69.73
CA MET A 1 -46.71 0.49 69.52
C MET A 1 -45.50 0.80 68.64
N LYS A 2 -44.30 0.39 69.08
CA LYS A 2 -43.03 0.54 68.37
C LYS A 2 -43.13 0.00 66.94
N LYS A 3 -42.41 0.62 66.00
CA LYS A 3 -41.35 -0.05 65.21
C LYS A 3 -40.50 0.98 64.46
N LEU A 4 -39.35 1.22 65.06
CA LEU A 4 -38.13 1.75 64.46
C LEU A 4 -37.69 0.77 63.36
N ILE A 5 -37.48 1.23 62.13
CA ILE A 5 -36.65 0.50 61.14
C ILE A 5 -35.66 1.49 60.54
N PHE A 6 -34.39 1.22 60.84
CA PHE A 6 -33.18 1.85 60.33
C PHE A 6 -32.90 1.42 58.88
N THR A 7 -31.90 2.08 58.27
CA THR A 7 -31.06 1.62 57.14
C THR A 7 -31.71 1.73 55.74
N VAL A 8 -31.10 2.26 54.69
CA VAL A 8 -29.66 2.32 54.32
C VAL A 8 -29.41 3.59 53.47
N LEU A 9 -28.35 4.33 53.82
CA LEU A 9 -27.70 5.32 52.95
C LEU A 9 -26.98 4.54 51.83
N LEU A 10 -27.43 4.63 50.58
CA LEU A 10 -26.65 4.16 49.44
C LEU A 10 -26.18 5.38 48.64
N ALA A 11 -24.90 5.67 48.86
CA ALA A 11 -24.13 6.71 48.22
C ALA A 11 -24.12 6.56 46.69
N SER A 12 -24.21 7.71 46.03
CA SER A 12 -23.47 8.11 44.83
C SER A 12 -22.95 6.98 43.94
N GLY A 13 -23.69 6.68 42.87
CA GLY A 13 -23.24 5.83 41.77
C GLY A 13 -23.40 6.54 40.43
N VAL A 14 -22.60 7.57 40.18
CA VAL A 14 -22.36 8.08 38.82
C VAL A 14 -21.73 6.92 38.03
N THR A 15 -22.50 6.32 37.13
CA THR A 15 -21.99 5.31 36.20
C THR A 15 -21.09 6.00 35.18
N PHE A 16 -19.80 6.05 35.47
CA PHE A 16 -18.80 6.32 34.45
C PHE A 16 -18.63 5.04 33.65
N ALA A 17 -19.04 5.04 32.38
CA ALA A 17 -18.67 3.99 31.44
C ALA A 17 -17.14 4.03 31.28
N ALA A 18 -16.43 3.15 31.97
CA ALA A 18 -15.01 2.97 31.78
C ALA A 18 -14.80 2.24 30.44
N ASN A 19 -14.66 3.01 29.38
CA ASN A 19 -14.15 2.50 28.12
C ASN A 19 -12.71 2.04 28.39
N ALA A 20 -12.46 0.74 28.40
CA ALA A 20 -11.11 0.19 28.44
C ALA A 20 -10.42 0.50 27.10
N GLY A 21 -9.92 1.72 26.96
CA GLY A 21 -9.01 2.10 25.89
C GLY A 21 -7.64 1.54 26.21
N VAL A 22 -7.23 0.50 25.48
CA VAL A 22 -5.84 0.04 25.52
C VAL A 22 -4.97 1.10 24.82
N THR A 23 -4.27 1.91 25.60
CA THR A 23 -3.24 2.80 25.07
C THR A 23 -1.98 1.97 24.86
N PHE A 24 -1.60 1.77 23.60
CA PHE A 24 -0.31 1.18 23.28
C PHE A 24 0.79 2.20 23.61
N LEU A 25 1.57 1.94 24.67
CA LEU A 25 2.81 2.67 24.91
C LEU A 25 3.90 2.08 23.99
N PRO A 26 4.44 2.83 23.02
CA PRO A 26 5.65 2.39 22.34
C PRO A 26 6.80 2.38 23.35
N ASN A 27 7.29 1.19 23.70
CA ASN A 27 8.55 1.03 24.42
C ASN A 27 9.71 1.30 23.46
N ALA A 28 9.98 2.58 23.21
CA ALA A 28 11.21 3.03 22.61
C ALA A 28 11.45 4.48 23.05
N SER A 29 12.53 4.69 23.79
CA SER A 29 13.08 6.01 24.08
C SER A 29 13.41 6.69 22.75
N GLY A 30 12.56 7.61 22.32
CA GLY A 30 12.65 8.26 21.02
C GLY A 30 11.59 9.34 20.86
N ASN A 31 11.85 10.53 21.42
CA ASN A 31 11.21 11.82 21.14
C ASN A 31 9.69 11.80 20.89
N VAL A 32 8.93 12.11 21.96
CA VAL A 32 7.55 12.57 21.90
C VAL A 32 7.54 13.99 21.34
N GLY A 33 7.60 14.10 20.01
CA GLY A 33 7.16 15.28 19.28
C GLY A 33 5.86 14.93 18.59
N THR A 34 4.80 15.70 18.83
CA THR A 34 3.61 15.77 17.98
C THR A 34 4.02 16.29 16.60
N SER A 35 4.68 15.45 15.82
CA SER A 35 4.62 15.53 14.38
C SER A 35 3.40 14.71 14.01
N VAL A 36 2.32 15.38 13.59
CA VAL A 36 1.56 14.81 12.49
C VAL A 36 2.61 14.70 11.37
N LYS A 37 3.33 13.57 11.32
CA LYS A 37 4.03 13.16 10.12
C LYS A 37 2.87 12.99 9.16
N ASN A 38 2.58 14.04 8.39
CA ASN A 38 1.90 13.87 7.12
C ASN A 38 2.77 12.84 6.41
N ASN A 39 2.41 11.57 6.56
CA ASN A 39 3.17 10.44 6.04
C ASN A 39 2.84 10.36 4.55
N GLN A 40 2.94 11.51 3.89
CA GLN A 40 2.93 11.67 2.46
C GLN A 40 4.19 10.96 2.00
N LEU A 41 4.05 9.66 1.77
CA LEU A 41 5.00 8.86 1.04
C LEU A 41 5.40 9.67 -0.18
N SER A 42 6.71 9.85 -0.38
CA SER A 42 7.20 10.49 -1.59
C SER A 42 6.69 9.73 -2.81
N SER A 43 6.59 10.39 -3.97
CA SER A 43 6.15 9.71 -5.19
C SER A 43 6.95 8.44 -5.49
N GLU A 44 8.25 8.46 -5.18
CA GLU A 44 9.12 7.29 -5.23
C GLU A 44 8.69 6.18 -4.26
N GLN A 45 8.42 6.51 -2.99
CA GLN A 45 7.97 5.52 -2.01
C GLN A 45 6.61 4.92 -2.40
N LYS A 46 5.70 5.74 -2.96
CA LYS A 46 4.42 5.25 -3.51
C LYS A 46 4.63 4.26 -4.64
N CYS A 47 5.55 4.54 -5.57
CA CYS A 47 5.91 3.64 -6.66
C CYS A 47 6.51 2.33 -6.15
N LYS A 48 7.49 2.40 -5.24
CA LYS A 48 8.13 1.21 -4.65
C LYS A 48 7.13 0.33 -3.90
N ASN A 49 6.22 0.95 -3.12
CA ASN A 49 5.17 0.23 -2.39
C ASN A 49 4.15 -0.42 -3.33
N ALA A 50 3.83 0.22 -4.46
CA ALA A 50 2.97 -0.34 -5.49
C ALA A 50 3.67 -1.41 -6.38
N GLY A 51 4.95 -1.71 -6.12
CA GLY A 51 5.72 -2.74 -6.82
C GLY A 51 6.51 -2.25 -8.04
N TYR A 52 6.58 -0.94 -8.27
CA TYR A 52 7.40 -0.33 -9.33
C TYR A 52 8.82 -0.11 -8.80
N LYS A 53 9.64 -1.16 -8.88
CA LYS A 53 10.98 -1.19 -8.27
C LYS A 53 12.10 -0.87 -9.25
N GLN A 54 11.83 -0.88 -10.55
CA GLN A 54 12.84 -0.69 -11.59
C GLN A 54 12.91 0.81 -11.93
N SER A 55 13.96 1.52 -11.50
CA SER A 55 14.20 2.90 -11.93
C SER A 55 15.00 2.99 -13.21
N ASN A 56 15.78 1.95 -13.52
CA ASN A 56 16.62 1.89 -14.71
C ASN A 56 16.55 0.48 -15.31
N CYS A 57 16.26 0.38 -16.60
CA CYS A 57 16.34 -0.87 -17.33
C CYS A 57 17.71 -1.00 -18.02
N PRO A 58 18.23 -2.23 -18.20
CA PRO A 58 19.41 -2.47 -19.04
C PRO A 58 19.22 -1.89 -20.45
N SER A 59 20.29 -1.47 -21.14
CA SER A 59 20.21 -0.83 -22.47
C SER A 59 19.51 -1.66 -23.55
N SER A 60 19.48 -2.99 -23.40
CA SER A 60 18.79 -3.95 -24.28
C SER A 60 17.31 -4.15 -23.94
N GLN A 61 16.85 -3.55 -22.84
CA GLN A 61 15.50 -3.67 -22.32
C GLN A 61 14.82 -2.29 -22.26
N LYS A 62 13.51 -2.28 -22.13
CA LYS A 62 12.69 -1.09 -21.94
C LYS A 62 11.79 -1.26 -20.73
N GLY A 63 11.52 -0.16 -20.05
CA GLY A 63 10.59 -0.14 -18.93
C GLY A 63 9.15 -0.27 -19.41
N ILE A 64 8.42 -1.20 -18.83
CA ILE A 64 7.00 -1.45 -19.09
C ILE A 64 6.21 -1.21 -17.81
N SER A 65 5.00 -0.67 -17.99
CA SER A 65 4.11 -0.25 -16.90
C SER A 65 4.80 0.80 -16.03
N GLN A 66 4.79 2.05 -16.50
CA GLN A 66 5.27 3.22 -15.75
C GLN A 66 4.44 3.46 -14.49
N CYS A 67 5.09 3.91 -13.42
CA CYS A 67 4.40 4.25 -12.19
C CYS A 67 3.63 5.57 -12.35
N PRO A 68 2.35 5.62 -11.95
CA PRO A 68 1.52 6.82 -12.10
C PRO A 68 1.97 7.99 -11.21
N TYR A 69 2.72 7.72 -10.14
CA TYR A 69 3.21 8.76 -9.22
C TYR A 69 4.57 9.33 -9.63
N ASN A 70 5.39 8.54 -10.33
CA ASN A 70 6.72 8.93 -10.80
C ASN A 70 7.11 8.11 -12.04
N ASN A 71 7.17 8.78 -13.19
CA ASN A 71 7.42 8.15 -14.49
C ASN A 71 8.83 7.57 -14.65
N SER A 72 9.75 7.86 -13.72
CA SER A 72 11.09 7.26 -13.68
C SER A 72 11.08 5.82 -13.17
N TYR A 73 9.96 5.33 -12.62
CA TYR A 73 9.82 3.97 -12.09
C TYR A 73 8.94 3.11 -12.99
N TYR A 74 9.36 1.87 -13.19
CA TYR A 74 8.69 0.86 -14.01
C TYR A 74 8.44 -0.40 -13.19
N LYS A 75 7.41 -1.16 -13.59
CA LYS A 75 7.07 -2.43 -12.95
C LYS A 75 7.89 -3.59 -13.51
N TYR A 76 8.19 -3.56 -14.80
CA TYR A 76 8.94 -4.60 -15.50
C TYR A 76 9.97 -3.98 -16.44
N CYS A 77 11.13 -4.60 -16.57
CA CYS A 77 12.06 -4.32 -17.66
C CYS A 77 11.98 -5.49 -18.65
N CYS A 78 11.59 -5.18 -19.87
CA CYS A 78 11.31 -6.17 -20.91
C CYS A 78 12.28 -6.00 -22.07
N PRO A 79 12.73 -7.08 -22.72
CA PRO A 79 13.50 -6.96 -23.95
C PRO A 79 12.72 -6.14 -24.97
N LYS A 80 13.42 -5.31 -25.76
CA LYS A 80 12.77 -4.39 -26.72
C LYS A 80 11.82 -5.10 -27.68
N GLU A 81 12.10 -6.36 -28.01
CA GLU A 81 11.29 -7.25 -28.85
C GLU A 81 9.88 -7.53 -28.30
N TYR A 82 9.69 -7.47 -26.97
CA TYR A 82 8.39 -7.69 -26.31
C TYR A 82 7.63 -6.37 -26.25
N GLN A 83 6.99 -6.01 -27.36
CA GLN A 83 6.34 -4.71 -27.53
C GLN A 83 4.90 -4.75 -27.99
N PHE A 84 4.40 -5.92 -28.39
CA PHE A 84 3.11 -6.04 -29.02
C PHE A 84 2.14 -6.83 -28.14
N THR A 85 0.88 -6.46 -28.16
CA THR A 85 -0.19 -7.33 -27.66
C THR A 85 -0.41 -8.49 -28.63
N VAL A 86 -1.05 -9.57 -28.16
CA VAL A 86 -1.42 -10.71 -29.02
C VAL A 86 -2.27 -10.24 -30.22
N LYS A 87 -3.18 -9.29 -29.98
CA LYS A 87 -4.06 -8.72 -31.02
C LYS A 87 -3.26 -8.01 -32.11
N GLU A 88 -2.22 -7.26 -31.74
CA GLU A 88 -1.36 -6.58 -32.72
C GLU A 88 -0.55 -7.56 -33.56
N CYS A 89 -0.02 -8.64 -32.99
CA CYS A 89 0.66 -9.67 -33.76
C CYS A 89 -0.29 -10.32 -34.79
N VAL A 90 -1.48 -10.74 -34.33
CA VAL A 90 -2.47 -11.37 -35.21
C VAL A 90 -2.97 -10.42 -36.29
N LYS A 91 -3.14 -9.12 -35.99
CA LYS A 91 -3.51 -8.10 -36.97
C LYS A 91 -2.48 -8.00 -38.11
N ASN A 92 -1.21 -8.25 -37.83
CA ASN A 92 -0.14 -8.26 -38.82
C ASN A 92 0.10 -9.66 -39.43
N GLY A 93 -0.79 -10.64 -39.19
CA GLY A 93 -0.65 -12.00 -39.69
C GLY A 93 0.44 -12.83 -39.00
N LEU A 94 0.98 -12.33 -37.88
CA LEU A 94 2.07 -12.96 -37.12
C LEU A 94 1.53 -13.66 -35.87
N ARG A 95 2.30 -14.62 -35.33
CA ARG A 95 1.94 -15.31 -34.08
C ARG A 95 2.64 -14.65 -32.90
N ALA A 96 1.93 -14.47 -31.78
CA ALA A 96 2.59 -14.04 -30.55
C ALA A 96 3.48 -15.16 -29.99
N SER A 97 4.62 -14.78 -29.43
CA SER A 97 5.50 -15.67 -28.68
C SER A 97 4.76 -16.36 -27.52
N ARG A 98 5.22 -17.54 -27.11
CA ARG A 98 4.70 -18.23 -25.92
C ARG A 98 4.99 -17.47 -24.63
N ASN A 99 6.12 -16.77 -24.59
CA ASN A 99 6.52 -15.99 -23.43
C ASN A 99 5.93 -14.59 -23.53
N SER A 100 5.66 -13.97 -22.38
CA SER A 100 5.24 -12.58 -22.29
C SER A 100 6.10 -11.83 -21.28
N CYS A 101 6.21 -10.52 -21.45
CA CYS A 101 6.83 -9.64 -20.47
C CYS A 101 5.91 -8.44 -20.22
N GLY A 102 5.41 -8.32 -18.99
CA GLY A 102 4.45 -7.26 -18.63
C GLY A 102 3.16 -7.28 -19.44
N GLY A 103 2.75 -8.43 -19.97
CA GLY A 103 1.57 -8.57 -20.85
C GLY A 103 1.84 -8.28 -22.32
N LEU A 104 3.09 -7.98 -22.70
CA LEU A 104 3.52 -7.80 -24.08
C LEU A 104 4.27 -9.02 -24.60
N TYR A 105 4.25 -9.20 -25.91
CA TYR A 105 4.74 -10.35 -26.64
C TYR A 105 5.66 -9.91 -27.78
N LYS A 106 6.54 -10.82 -28.18
CA LYS A 106 7.26 -10.75 -29.45
C LYS A 106 6.38 -11.36 -30.54
N CYS A 107 6.23 -10.70 -31.67
CA CYS A 107 5.59 -11.31 -32.85
C CYS A 107 6.62 -12.18 -33.60
N LEU A 108 6.19 -13.35 -34.03
CA LEU A 108 6.96 -14.37 -34.74
C LEU A 108 6.39 -14.59 -36.14
#